data_AF-A0A840MKN4-F1
#
_entry.id   AF-A0A840MKN4-F1
#
_cell.length_a   1.000
_cell.length_b   1.000
_cell.length_c   1.000
_cell.angle_alpha   90.00
_cell.angle_beta   90.00
_cell.angle_gamma   90.00
#
_symmetry.space_group_name_H-M   'P 1'
#
loop_
_entity.id
_entity.type
_entity.pdbx_description
1 polymer ?
#
loop_
_entity_poly.entity_id
_entity_poly.type
_entity_poly.pdbx_seq_one_letter_code
_entity_poly.pdbx_strand_id
1 'polypeptide(L)'
;MELTLKYPFVTPAGETINKLTMRRLKVRDIKAITQQSGGKVAEMELIGIARMTSLIPEDLEEMDAADYQVLKDRFLDILGFGGNDLGRSGAAGDVVPVSAE
;
A
#
# COMPACT_ATOMS: atom_id res chain seq x y z
N MET A 1 7.13 -1.70 -4.36
CA MET A 1 7.42 -1.39 -2.94
C MET A 1 7.26 -2.70 -2.21
N GLU A 2 8.17 -3.08 -1.33
CA GLU A 2 8.10 -4.36 -0.62
C GLU A 2 7.93 -4.10 0.86
N LEU A 3 6.99 -4.80 1.50
CA LEU A 3 6.76 -4.76 2.93
C LEU A 3 7.06 -6.14 3.50
N THR A 4 7.98 -6.21 4.47
CA THR A 4 8.19 -7.43 5.25
C THR A 4 7.17 -7.45 6.38
N LEU A 5 6.39 -8.52 6.47
CA LEU A 5 5.38 -8.70 7.51
C LEU A 5 6.05 -8.98 8.85
N LYS A 6 5.49 -8.40 9.91
CA LYS A 6 5.96 -8.67 11.27
C LYS A 6 5.47 -10.04 11.76
N TYR A 7 4.27 -10.42 11.35
CA TYR A 7 3.65 -11.70 11.64
C TYR A 7 3.37 -12.43 10.32
N PRO A 8 4.27 -13.33 9.89
CA PRO A 8 4.02 -14.12 8.70
C PRO A 8 2.80 -15.01 8.91
N PHE A 9 1.93 -15.08 7.90
CA PHE A 9 0.72 -15.88 7.92
C PHE A 9 0.70 -16.85 6.73
N VAL A 10 -0.18 -17.84 6.81
CA VAL A 10 -0.40 -18.81 5.73
C VAL A 10 -1.74 -18.48 5.11
N THR A 11 -1.77 -18.24 3.80
CA THR A 11 -3.02 -18.02 3.09
C THR A 11 -3.89 -19.28 3.09
N PRO A 12 -5.21 -19.18 2.91
CA PRO A 12 -6.08 -20.32 2.63
C PRO A 12 -5.62 -21.19 1.44
N ALA A 13 -4.82 -20.63 0.52
CA ALA A 13 -4.18 -21.38 -0.56
C ALA A 13 -2.96 -22.21 -0.12
N GLY A 14 -2.53 -22.12 1.14
CA GLY A 14 -1.37 -22.81 1.70
C GLY A 14 -0.04 -22.11 1.45
N GLU A 15 -0.04 -20.85 0.99
CA GLU A 15 1.18 -20.08 0.74
C GLU A 15 1.61 -19.32 1.99
N THR A 16 2.86 -19.49 2.41
CA THR A 16 3.40 -18.74 3.55
C THR A 16 3.89 -17.38 3.10
N ILE A 17 3.20 -16.33 3.53
CA ILE A 17 3.56 -14.95 3.19
C ILE A 17 4.37 -14.35 4.34
N ASN A 18 5.63 -14.04 4.05
CA ASN A 18 6.52 -13.28 4.93
C ASN A 18 6.84 -11.87 4.38
N LYS A 19 6.66 -11.69 3.08
CA LYS A 19 6.92 -10.44 2.36
C LYS A 19 5.82 -10.21 1.35
N LEU A 20 5.32 -8.99 1.31
CA LEU A 20 4.29 -8.54 0.37
C LEU A 20 4.87 -7.53 -0.60
N THR A 21 4.56 -7.69 -1.88
CA THR A 21 4.89 -6.70 -2.89
C THR A 21 3.69 -5.78 -3.10
N MET A 22 3.86 -4.52 -2.76
CA MET A 22 2.89 -3.45 -2.92
C MET A 22 3.14 -2.69 -4.23
N ARG A 23 2.07 -2.46 -4.98
CA ARG A 23 2.10 -1.69 -6.23
C ARG A 23 1.24 -0.44 -6.15
N ARG A 24 1.60 0.59 -6.93
CA ARG A 24 0.77 1.79 -7.06
C ARG A 24 -0.56 1.45 -7.75
N LEU A 25 -1.66 1.90 -7.17
CA LEU A 25 -2.99 1.76 -7.75
C LEU A 25 -3.16 2.72 -8.93
N LYS A 26 -3.71 2.22 -10.04
CA LYS A 26 -4.07 3.06 -11.19
C LYS A 26 -5.51 3.53 -11.06
N VAL A 27 -5.91 4.56 -11.81
CA VAL A 27 -7.29 5.06 -11.85
C VAL A 27 -8.30 3.95 -12.16
N ARG A 28 -7.93 2.99 -13.02
CA ARG A 28 -8.76 1.80 -13.31
C ARG A 28 -9.01 0.93 -12.06
N ASP A 29 -8.02 0.83 -11.18
CA ASP A 29 -8.11 0.06 -9.95
C ASP A 29 -9.00 0.80 -8.95
N ILE A 30 -8.83 2.13 -8.80
CA ILE A 30 -9.70 2.96 -7.95
C ILE A 30 -11.17 2.84 -8.39
N LYS A 31 -11.46 2.95 -9.70
CA LYS A 31 -12.82 2.75 -10.23
C LYS A 31 -13.37 1.37 -9.85
N ALA A 32 -12.57 0.32 -10.03
CA ALA A 32 -13.00 -1.04 -9.72
C ALA A 32 -13.18 -1.30 -8.21
N ILE A 33 -12.39 -0.65 -7.35
CA ILE A 33 -12.58 -0.67 -5.89
C ILE A 33 -13.93 -0.04 -5.57
N THR A 34 -14.15 1.21 -5.99
CA THR A 34 -15.40 1.93 -5.75
C THR A 34 -16.64 1.18 -6.23
N GLN A 35 -16.55 0.53 -7.40
CA GLN A 35 -17.65 -0.28 -7.94
C GLN A 35 -17.91 -1.55 -7.13
N GLN A 36 -16.86 -2.29 -6.75
CA GLN A 36 -17.03 -3.54 -6.00
C GLN A 36 -17.46 -3.32 -4.55
N SER A 37 -16.98 -2.25 -3.91
CA SER A 37 -17.31 -1.95 -2.51
C SER A 37 -18.72 -1.41 -2.30
N GLY A 38 -19.47 -1.12 -3.37
CA GLY A 38 -20.85 -0.61 -3.29
C GLY A 38 -21.00 0.67 -2.47
N GLY A 39 -19.94 1.49 -2.37
CA GLY A 39 -19.91 2.71 -1.56
C GLY A 39 -19.65 2.53 -0.07
N LYS A 40 -19.38 1.31 0.41
CA LYS A 40 -18.99 1.08 1.82
C LYS A 40 -17.50 1.33 2.01
N VAL A 41 -17.16 2.25 2.91
CA VAL A 41 -15.77 2.61 3.20
C VAL A 41 -14.94 1.42 3.69
N ALA A 42 -15.51 0.57 4.56
CA ALA A 42 -14.82 -0.63 5.05
C ALA A 42 -14.45 -1.61 3.92
N GLU A 43 -15.36 -1.83 2.97
CA GLU A 43 -15.08 -2.68 1.80
C GLU A 43 -14.13 -2.00 0.80
N MET A 44 -14.17 -0.68 0.66
CA MET A 44 -13.21 0.07 -0.18
C MET A 44 -11.78 -0.10 0.31
N GLU A 45 -11.60 -0.05 1.63
CA GLU A 45 -10.29 -0.23 2.24
C GLU A 45 -9.77 -1.65 2.04
N LEU A 46 -10.58 -2.66 2.36
CA LEU A 46 -10.21 -4.07 2.22
C LEU A 46 -9.88 -4.43 0.76
N ILE A 47 -10.76 -4.08 -0.19
CA ILE A 47 -10.57 -4.37 -1.62
C ILE A 47 -9.40 -3.55 -2.19
N GLY A 48 -9.21 -2.32 -1.69
CA GLY A 48 -8.10 -1.46 -2.07
C GLY A 48 -6.75 -2.04 -1.67
N ILE A 49 -6.63 -2.48 -0.42
CA ILE A 49 -5.43 -3.13 0.11
C ILE A 49 -5.16 -4.43 -0.64
N ALA A 50 -6.17 -5.28 -0.86
CA ALA A 50 -6.06 -6.52 -1.61
C ALA A 50 -5.47 -6.29 -3.01
N ARG A 51 -6.01 -5.30 -3.76
CA ARG A 51 -5.48 -4.94 -5.09
C ARG A 51 -4.09 -4.32 -5.07
N MET A 52 -3.71 -3.68 -3.96
CA MET A 52 -2.40 -3.08 -3.78
C MET A 52 -1.34 -4.15 -3.51
N THR A 53 -1.67 -5.19 -2.74
CA THR A 53 -0.78 -6.32 -2.41
C THR A 53 -0.88 -7.48 -3.41
N SER A 54 -1.82 -7.40 -4.36
CA SER A 54 -2.15 -8.50 -5.27
C SER A 54 -2.66 -9.77 -4.56
N LEU A 55 -3.24 -9.60 -3.37
CA LEU A 55 -3.95 -10.63 -2.63
C LEU A 55 -5.45 -10.57 -2.86
N ILE A 56 -6.18 -11.59 -2.40
CA ILE A 56 -7.64 -11.58 -2.29
C ILE A 56 -8.06 -11.11 -0.88
N PRO A 57 -9.27 -10.52 -0.72
CA PRO A 57 -9.77 -10.10 0.59
C PRO A 57 -9.77 -11.24 1.62
N GLU A 58 -10.05 -12.48 1.19
CA GLU A 58 -10.04 -13.67 2.05
C GLU A 58 -8.65 -13.94 2.67
N ASP A 59 -7.56 -13.68 1.95
CA ASP A 59 -6.20 -13.83 2.48
C ASP A 59 -5.90 -12.76 3.55
N LEU A 60 -6.51 -11.58 3.44
CA LEU A 60 -6.29 -10.49 4.39
C LEU A 60 -7.00 -10.73 5.73
N GLU A 61 -8.01 -11.59 5.77
CA GLU A 61 -8.74 -11.94 7.00
C GLU A 61 -7.88 -12.77 7.96
N GLU A 62 -6.95 -13.57 7.43
CA GLU A 62 -5.99 -14.37 8.20
C GLU A 62 -4.73 -13.59 8.61
N MET A 63 -4.57 -12.35 8.11
CA MET A 63 -3.41 -11.53 8.38
C MET A 63 -3.53 -10.83 9.74
N ASP A 64 -2.39 -10.65 10.43
CA ASP A 64 -2.35 -9.95 11.71
C ASP A 64 -2.81 -8.49 11.59
N ALA A 65 -3.58 -8.03 12.58
CA ALA A 65 -4.12 -6.68 12.60
C ALA A 65 -3.02 -5.60 12.59
N ALA A 66 -1.84 -5.85 13.16
CA ALA A 66 -0.74 -4.90 13.15
C ALA A 66 -0.19 -4.69 11.73
N ASP A 67 -0.04 -5.77 10.97
CA ASP A 67 0.39 -5.71 9.57
C ASP A 67 -0.69 -5.07 8.69
N TYR A 68 -1.97 -5.36 8.95
CA TYR A 68 -3.10 -4.73 8.26
C TYR A 68 -3.12 -3.20 8.43
N GLN A 69 -2.84 -2.70 9.65
CA GLN A 69 -2.77 -1.24 9.90
C GLN A 69 -1.68 -0.57 9.06
N VAL A 70 -0.53 -1.23 8.87
CA VAL A 70 0.56 -0.70 8.02
C VAL A 70 0.12 -0.63 6.56
N LEU A 71 -0.55 -1.67 6.05
CA LEU A 71 -1.06 -1.65 4.67
C LEU A 71 -2.11 -0.54 4.47
N LYS A 72 -2.99 -0.34 5.46
CA LYS A 72 -3.99 0.72 5.46
C LYS A 72 -3.36 2.10 5.37
N ASP A 73 -2.36 2.38 6.21
CA ASP A 73 -1.63 3.66 6.21
C ASP A 73 -1.00 3.92 4.83
N ARG A 74 -0.35 2.90 4.24
CA ARG A 74 0.22 2.98 2.89
C ARG A 74 -0.81 3.20 1.80
N PHE A 75 -1.99 2.58 1.92
CA PHE A 75 -3.08 2.78 0.97
C PHE A 75 -3.59 4.23 1.00
N LEU A 76 -3.76 4.81 2.19
CA LEU A 76 -4.16 6.21 2.36
C LEU A 76 -3.10 7.19 1.84
N ASP A 77 -1.81 6.88 2.06
CA ASP A 77 -0.67 7.62 1.48
C ASP A 77 -0.71 7.63 -0.05
N ILE A 78 -0.92 6.46 -0.68
CA ILE A 78 -1.00 6.33 -2.14
C ILE A 78 -2.18 7.12 -2.73
N LEU A 79 -3.30 7.21 -2.01
CA LEU A 79 -4.46 8.00 -2.43
C LEU A 79 -4.28 9.51 -2.22
N GLY A 80 -3.17 9.95 -1.61
CA GLY A 80 -2.89 11.36 -1.33
C GLY A 80 -3.66 11.92 -0.13
N PHE A 81 -4.24 11.05 0.70
CA PHE A 81 -4.83 11.42 2.00
C PHE A 81 -3.83 11.27 3.16
N GLY A 82 -2.73 10.54 2.95
CA GLY A 82 -1.61 10.49 3.89
C GLY A 82 -0.88 11.82 3.89
N GLY A 83 -1.14 12.63 4.91
CA GLY A 83 -0.45 13.90 5.14
C GLY A 83 1.00 13.76 5.59
N ASN A 84 1.78 12.82 5.06
CA ASN A 84 3.19 12.69 5.39
C ASN A 84 4.08 12.49 4.17
N ASP A 85 4.81 13.57 3.88
CA ASP A 85 6.13 13.64 3.28
C ASP A 85 7.00 12.38 3.52
N LEU A 86 6.86 11.34 2.69
CA LEU A 86 7.84 10.24 2.61
C LEU A 86 8.12 9.89 1.15
N GLY A 87 8.57 10.93 0.44
CA GLY A 87 9.00 10.86 -0.95
C GLY A 87 9.95 11.97 -1.39
N ARG A 88 10.41 12.87 -0.50
CA ARG A 88 11.64 13.65 -0.73
C ARG A 88 12.86 12.75 -0.50
N SER A 89 12.95 11.68 -1.26
CA SER A 89 14.20 10.99 -1.55
C SER A 89 14.29 10.90 -3.07
N GLY A 90 14.57 12.05 -3.66
CA GLY A 90 14.72 12.27 -5.09
C GLY A 90 15.61 13.49 -5.26
N ALA A 91 16.93 13.25 -5.24
CA ALA A 91 18.01 14.13 -5.66
C ALA A 91 17.85 15.62 -5.30
N ALA A 92 18.44 16.02 -4.17
CA ALA A 92 18.96 17.38 -4.05
C ALA A 92 19.99 17.55 -5.18
N GLY A 93 19.57 18.19 -6.27
CA GLY A 93 20.47 18.63 -7.32
C GLY A 93 21.58 19.44 -6.66
N ASP A 94 22.81 18.98 -6.89
CA ASP A 94 24.06 19.60 -6.51
C ASP A 94 24.02 21.10 -6.87
N VAL A 95 23.77 21.95 -5.87
CA VAL A 95 23.97 23.39 -6.03
C VAL A 95 25.44 23.64 -5.79
N VAL A 96 26.25 23.47 -6.83
CA VAL A 96 27.62 23.99 -6.84
C VAL A 96 27.53 25.51 -6.64
N PRO A 97 28.03 26.09 -5.53
CA PRO A 97 28.17 27.52 -5.45
C PRO A 97 29.41 27.88 -6.26
N VAL A 98 29.23 28.32 -7.52
CA VAL A 98 30.29 29.07 -8.20
C VAL A 98 30.41 30.42 -7.51
N SER A 99 31.33 30.49 -6.54
CA SER A 99 32.03 31.73 -6.24
C SER A 99 33.01 31.99 -7.39
N ALA A 100 32.83 33.12 -8.06
CA ALA A 100 33.87 33.87 -8.76
C ALA A 100 33.25 35.27 -8.98
N GLU A 101 33.59 36.25 -8.15
CA GLU A 101 34.75 37.18 -8.27
C GLU A 101 34.46 38.32 -9.25
#